data_AF-A0A925C5I3-F1
#
_entry.id   AF-A0A925C5I3-F1
#
_cell.length_a   1.000
_cell.length_b   1.000
_cell.length_c   1.000
_cell.angle_alpha   90.00
_cell.angle_beta   90.00
_cell.angle_gamma   90.00
#
_symmetry.space_group_name_H-M   'P 1'
#
loop_
_entity.id
_entity.type
_entity.pdbx_description
1 polymer ?
#
loop_
_entity_poly.entity_id
_entity_poly.type
_entity_poly.pdbx_seq_one_letter_code
_entity_poly.pdbx_strand_id
1 'polypeptide(L)' 'ASGTKELQQILAGRGYDVGKIDGLAGAKTRAAVKDMQIKLGMPADSYATPELLGALRRGG' A
#
# COMPACT_ATOMS: atom_id res chain seq x y z
N ALA A 1 1.17 9.16 10.65
CA ALA A 1 0.85 7.79 11.08
C ALA A 1 -0.51 7.27 10.60
N SER A 2 -1.42 8.10 10.07
CA SER A 2 -2.77 7.67 9.62
C SER A 2 -2.78 6.99 8.24
N GLY A 3 -1.97 7.46 7.28
CA GLY A 3 -2.02 7.00 5.90
C GLY A 3 -1.62 5.53 5.68
N THR A 4 -0.67 5.00 6.46
CA THR A 4 -0.19 3.62 6.29
C THR A 4 -1.25 2.58 6.68
N LYS A 5 -2.05 2.85 7.72
CA LYS A 5 -3.13 1.93 8.14
C LYS A 5 -4.19 1.80 7.07
N GLU A 6 -4.61 2.91 6.51
CA GLU A 6 -5.59 2.94 5.43
C GLU A 6 -5.05 2.26 4.17
N LEU A 7 -3.79 2.52 3.82
CA LEU A 7 -3.12 1.84 2.73
C LEU A 7 -3.11 0.31 2.92
N GLN A 8 -2.81 -0.17 4.14
CA GLN A 8 -2.90 -1.59 4.49
C GLN A 8 -4.33 -2.14 4.33
N GLN A 9 -5.36 -1.40 4.76
CA GLN A 9 -6.77 -1.81 4.59
C GLN A 9 -7.14 -1.94 3.12
N ILE A 10 -6.77 -0.97 2.29
CA ILE A 10 -7.06 -0.97 0.86
C ILE A 10 -6.34 -2.13 0.16
N LEU A 11 -5.05 -2.33 0.46
CA LEU A 11 -4.26 -3.43 -0.08
C LEU A 11 -4.84 -4.79 0.33
N ALA A 12 -5.20 -4.97 1.60
CA ALA A 12 -5.86 -6.19 2.08
C ALA A 12 -7.19 -6.44 1.35
N GLY A 13 -8.01 -5.40 1.16
CA GLY A 13 -9.26 -5.48 0.41
C GLY A 13 -9.08 -5.85 -1.07
N ARG A 14 -7.90 -5.57 -1.63
CA ARG A 14 -7.51 -5.97 -3.00
C ARG A 14 -6.81 -7.33 -3.08
N GLY A 15 -6.79 -8.10 -1.98
CA GLY A 15 -6.25 -9.46 -1.92
C GLY A 15 -4.75 -9.56 -1.61
N TYR A 16 -4.10 -8.48 -1.18
CA TYR A 16 -2.70 -8.52 -0.79
C TYR A 16 -2.52 -8.95 0.66
N ASP A 17 -1.51 -9.78 0.93
CA ASP A 17 -1.06 -10.05 2.29
C ASP A 17 -0.19 -8.89 2.78
N VAL A 18 -0.79 -8.01 3.58
CA VAL A 18 -0.09 -6.88 4.23
C VAL A 18 0.39 -7.21 5.65
N GLY A 19 0.08 -8.40 6.17
CA GLY A 19 0.23 -8.72 7.59
C GLY A 19 -0.79 -7.99 8.47
N LYS A 20 -0.34 -7.51 9.64
CA LYS A 20 -1.21 -6.81 10.60
C LYS A 20 -1.46 -5.38 10.14
N ILE A 21 -2.73 -4.96 10.16
CA ILE A 21 -3.14 -3.59 9.86
C ILE A 21 -2.93 -2.71 11.10
N ASP A 22 -1.67 -2.41 11.39
CA ASP A 22 -1.24 -1.62 12.56
C ASP A 22 -0.68 -0.23 12.19
N GLY A 23 -0.49 0.05 10.90
CA GLY A 23 0.10 1.29 10.40
C GLY A 23 1.62 1.25 10.28
N LEU A 24 2.23 0.09 10.52
CA LEU A 24 3.65 -0.16 10.34
C LEU A 24 3.87 -0.90 9.01
N ALA A 25 4.61 -0.28 8.10
CA ALA A 25 4.95 -0.91 6.82
C ALA A 25 6.07 -1.94 6.99
N GLY A 26 5.70 -3.12 7.50
CA GLY A 26 6.57 -4.31 7.58
C GLY A 26 6.84 -4.93 6.21
N ALA A 27 7.62 -6.01 6.17
CA ALA A 27 8.05 -6.66 4.91
C ALA A 27 6.87 -7.02 3.99
N LYS A 28 5.77 -7.55 4.55
CA LYS A 28 4.55 -7.90 3.82
C LYS A 28 3.86 -6.67 3.22
N THR A 29 3.65 -5.63 4.01
CA THR A 29 3.10 -4.36 3.52
C THR A 29 3.97 -3.76 2.42
N ARG A 30 5.30 -3.76 2.59
CA ARG A 30 6.24 -3.24 1.58
C ARG A 30 6.18 -4.01 0.27
N ALA A 31 6.06 -5.34 0.33
CA ALA A 31 5.89 -6.17 -0.87
C ALA A 31 4.59 -5.84 -1.62
N ALA A 32 3.48 -5.70 -0.88
CA ALA A 32 2.19 -5.30 -1.46
C ALA A 32 2.21 -3.88 -2.05
N VAL A 33 2.87 -2.95 -1.36
CA VAL A 33 3.13 -1.59 -1.85
C VAL A 33 3.89 -1.62 -3.17
N LYS A 34 4.98 -2.39 -3.22
CA LYS A 34 5.82 -2.52 -4.42
C LYS A 34 5.02 -3.00 -5.61
N ASP A 35 4.23 -4.06 -5.42
CA ASP A 35 3.40 -4.62 -6.49
C ASP A 35 2.36 -3.60 -6.99
N MET A 36 1.74 -2.85 -6.08
CA MET A 36 0.82 -1.79 -6.48
C MET A 36 1.49 -0.63 -7.19
N GLN A 37 2.68 -0.24 -6.77
CA GLN A 37 3.46 0.77 -7.48
C GLN A 37 3.73 0.31 -8.92
N ILE A 38 4.12 -0.95 -9.12
CA ILE A 38 4.32 -1.53 -10.45
C ILE A 38 3.02 -1.49 -11.26
N LYS A 39 1.89 -1.94 -10.70
CA LYS A 39 0.59 -1.93 -11.38
C LYS A 39 0.11 -0.54 -11.77
N LEU A 40 0.45 0.47 -10.97
CA LEU A 40 0.10 1.87 -11.21
C LEU A 40 1.13 2.59 -12.10
N GLY A 41 2.19 1.92 -12.55
CA GLY A 41 3.28 2.55 -13.32
C GLY A 41 4.11 3.55 -12.50
N MET A 42 4.08 3.43 -11.18
CA MET A 42 4.84 4.27 -10.25
C MET A 42 6.21 3.64 -9.93
N PRO A 43 7.18 4.42 -9.42
CA PRO A 43 8.44 3.89 -8.91
C PRO A 43 8.19 2.86 -7.80
N ALA A 44 8.65 1.63 -8.00
CA ALA A 44 8.43 0.49 -7.11
C ALA A 44 9.41 0.47 -5.92
N ASP A 45 9.52 1.59 -5.20
CA ASP A 45 10.45 1.81 -4.10
C ASP A 45 10.01 1.12 -2.79
N SER A 46 8.83 0.50 -2.76
CA SER A 46 8.23 -0.18 -1.61
C SER A 46 7.86 0.74 -0.44
N TYR A 47 7.76 2.06 -0.66
CA TYR A 47 7.36 3.03 0.36
C TYR A 47 5.86 3.38 0.28
N ALA A 48 5.21 3.34 1.45
CA ALA A 48 3.83 3.78 1.61
C ALA A 48 3.77 5.32 1.61
N THR A 49 3.80 5.92 0.42
CA THR A 49 3.74 7.37 0.24
C THR A 49 2.30 7.89 0.20
N PRO A 50 2.06 9.17 0.53
CA PRO A 50 0.75 9.81 0.34
C PRO A 50 0.28 9.77 -1.12
N GLU A 51 1.19 9.83 -2.08
CA GLU A 51 0.89 9.73 -3.52
C GLU A 51 0.31 8.36 -3.87
N LEU A 52 0.93 7.28 -3.38
CA LEU A 52 0.41 5.93 -3.56
C LEU A 52 -0.96 5.79 -2.90
N LEU A 53 -1.15 6.27 -1.67
CA LEU A 53 -2.46 6.26 -1.02
C LEU A 53 -3.52 7.03 -1.82
N GLY A 54 -3.16 8.21 -2.35
CA GLY A 54 -4.02 8.99 -3.22
C GLY A 54 -4.39 8.27 -4.51
N ALA A 55 -3.44 7.58 -5.15
CA ALA A 55 -3.70 6.76 -6.32
C ALA A 55 -4.64 5.58 -5.99
N LEU A 56 -4.40 4.90 -4.86
CA LEU A 56 -5.22 3.77 -4.41
C LEU A 56 -6.66 4.18 -4.06
N ARG A 57 -6.89 5.41 -3.59
CA ARG A 57 -8.22 5.99 -3.34
C ARG A 57 -8.97 6.36 -4.62
N ARG A 58 -8.26 6.83 -5.65
CA ARG A 58 -8.87 7.24 -6.93
C ARG A 58 -9.24 6.07 -7.84
N GLY A 59 -8.49 4.96 -7.74
CA GLY A 59 -8.71 3.75 -8.54
C GLY A 59 -9.50 2.65 -7.81
N GLY A 60 -10.38 3.04 -6.88
CA GLY A 60 -11.34 2.15 -6.23
C GLY A 60 -12.60 2.00 -7.08
#